data_AF-A0A0S8HWJ1-F1
#
_entry.id   AF-A0A0S8HWJ1-F1
#
_cell.length_a   1.000
_cell.length_b   1.000
_cell.length_c   1.000
_cell.angle_alpha   90.00
_cell.angle_beta   90.00
_cell.angle_gamma   90.00
#
_symmetry.space_group_name_H-M   'P 1'
#
loop_
_entity.id
_entity.type
_entity.pdbx_description
1 polymer ?
#
loop_
_entity_poly.entity_id
_entity_poly.type
_entity_poly.pdbx_seq_one_letter_code
_entity_poly.pdbx_strand_id
1 'polypeptide(L)'
;LRSRSETWVERLGQGEVISGHSNVGGGSLPEETLPTSLLALSVRYPNAFTSHLRRADPPVIARIEDDRVMLDPRTVLMEQEEDLLRALGTILSKTR
;
A
#
# COMPACT_ATOMS: atom_id res chain seq x y z
N LEU A 1 -2.88 8.87 -9.96
CA LEU A 1 -2.26 8.20 -8.79
C LEU A 1 -2.61 8.94 -7.50
N ARG A 2 -2.26 10.23 -7.34
CA ARG A 2 -2.64 11.03 -6.16
C ARG A 2 -4.12 10.93 -5.77
N SER A 3 -5.03 11.25 -6.70
CA SER A 3 -6.49 11.16 -6.45
C SER A 3 -6.93 9.76 -6.01
N ARG A 4 -6.28 8.70 -6.53
CA ARG A 4 -6.57 7.32 -6.14
C ARG A 4 -6.10 7.03 -4.71
N SER A 5 -4.90 7.48 -4.34
CA SER A 5 -4.41 7.41 -2.95
C SER A 5 -5.30 8.18 -1.98
N GLU A 6 -5.78 9.36 -2.38
CA GLU A 6 -6.70 10.19 -1.58
C GLU A 6 -8.02 9.44 -1.34
N THR A 7 -8.62 8.86 -2.40
CA THR A 7 -9.82 8.01 -2.27
C THR A 7 -9.58 6.81 -1.35
N TRP A 8 -8.41 6.18 -1.39
CA TRP A 8 -8.10 5.06 -0.49
C TRP A 8 -8.03 5.50 0.97
N VAL A 9 -7.40 6.65 1.26
CA VAL A 9 -7.36 7.22 2.62
C VAL A 9 -8.78 7.49 3.13
N GLU A 10 -9.63 8.10 2.31
CA GLU A 10 -11.04 8.36 2.67
C GLU A 10 -11.81 7.07 2.95
N ARG A 11 -11.67 6.06 2.10
CA ARG A 11 -12.34 4.76 2.24
C ARG A 11 -11.87 3.97 3.46
N LEU A 12 -10.59 4.07 3.82
CA LEU A 12 -10.02 3.40 4.99
C LEU A 12 -10.23 4.18 6.29
N GLY A 13 -10.56 5.48 6.19
CA GLY A 13 -10.68 6.39 7.32
C GLY A 13 -9.36 6.67 8.06
N GLN A 14 -8.23 6.30 7.46
CA GLN A 14 -6.88 6.53 7.98
C GLN A 14 -5.82 6.37 6.89
N GLY A 15 -4.62 6.88 7.16
CA GLY A 15 -3.49 6.88 6.25
C GLY A 15 -3.20 8.28 5.71
N GLU A 16 -2.07 8.40 5.03
CA GLU A 16 -1.59 9.65 4.45
C GLU A 16 -1.19 9.43 3.00
N VAL A 17 -1.36 10.45 2.17
CA VAL A 17 -0.84 10.45 0.81
C VAL A 17 0.53 11.10 0.81
N ILE A 18 1.56 10.32 0.47
CA ILE A 18 2.93 10.82 0.39
C ILE A 18 3.44 10.75 -1.04
N SER A 19 4.28 11.72 -1.41
CA SER A 19 5.10 11.62 -2.62
C SER A 19 6.18 10.56 -2.41
N GLY A 20 6.42 9.73 -3.40
CA GLY A 20 7.48 8.73 -3.35
C GLY A 20 7.95 8.35 -4.74
N HIS A 21 8.74 7.30 -4.80
CA HIS A 21 9.25 6.75 -6.05
C HIS A 21 8.85 5.27 -6.17
N SER A 22 8.62 4.83 -7.41
CA SER A 22 8.42 3.43 -7.76
C SER A 22 9.60 2.99 -8.61
N ASN A 23 10.21 1.85 -8.28
CA ASN A 23 11.23 1.26 -9.13
C ASN A 23 10.57 0.68 -10.38
N VAL A 24 11.09 1.05 -11.54
CA VAL A 24 10.71 0.47 -12.84
C VAL A 24 11.73 -0.59 -13.19
N GLY A 25 11.31 -1.85 -13.19
CA GLY A 25 12.14 -2.99 -13.55
C GLY A 25 12.55 -3.87 -12.36
N GLY A 26 12.75 -5.16 -12.63
CA GLY A 26 13.25 -6.14 -11.67
C GLY A 26 14.75 -6.37 -11.85
N GLY A 27 15.53 -6.03 -10.82
CA GLY A 27 16.87 -6.58 -10.52
C GLY A 27 18.00 -6.43 -11.54
N SER A 28 17.80 -5.84 -12.73
CA SER A 28 18.79 -5.88 -13.82
C SER A 28 18.87 -4.63 -14.71
N LEU A 29 17.93 -3.69 -14.58
CA LEU A 29 18.00 -2.38 -15.23
C LEU A 29 18.57 -1.36 -14.23
N PRO A 30 19.39 -0.37 -14.68
CA PRO A 30 19.73 0.78 -13.86
C PRO A 30 18.42 1.36 -13.29
N GLU A 31 18.39 1.59 -11.97
CA GLU A 31 17.19 1.89 -11.19
C GLU A 31 16.47 3.15 -11.69
N GLU A 32 15.64 3.01 -12.73
CA GLU A 32 14.72 4.08 -13.13
C GLU A 32 13.62 4.15 -12.08
N THR A 33 13.66 5.23 -11.30
CA THR A 33 12.63 5.56 -10.34
C THR A 33 11.65 6.52 -10.98
N LEU A 34 10.36 6.20 -10.89
CA LEU A 34 9.31 7.07 -11.37
C LEU A 34 8.58 7.72 -10.18
N PRO A 35 8.39 9.06 -10.17
CA PRO A 35 7.59 9.72 -9.16
C PRO A 35 6.19 9.11 -9.06
N THR A 36 5.71 8.88 -7.84
CA THR A 36 4.39 8.30 -7.56
C THR A 36 3.75 8.96 -6.34
N SER A 37 2.47 8.65 -6.10
CA SER A 37 1.76 9.01 -4.88
C SER A 37 1.38 7.73 -4.16
N LEU A 38 1.90 7.55 -2.95
CA LEU A 38 1.71 6.34 -2.15
C LEU A 38 0.61 6.56 -1.12
N LEU A 39 -0.10 5.49 -0.78
CA LEU A 39 -0.82 5.38 0.48
C LEU A 39 0.18 4.94 1.55
N ALA A 40 0.36 5.76 2.59
CA ALA A 40 1.14 5.45 3.77
C ALA A 40 0.23 5.13 4.95
N LEU A 41 0.38 3.94 5.55
CA LEU A 41 -0.35 3.53 6.73
C LEU A 41 0.59 3.46 7.93
N SER A 42 0.29 4.29 8.94
CA SER A 42 0.95 4.24 10.25
C SER A 42 0.28 3.18 11.12
N VAL A 43 0.97 2.06 11.33
CA VAL A 43 0.49 0.94 12.16
C VAL A 43 1.53 0.61 13.23
N ARG A 44 1.09 0.13 14.40
CA ARG A 44 1.99 -0.15 15.52
C ARG A 44 3.08 -1.18 15.22
N TYR A 45 2.75 -2.17 14.40
CA TYR A 45 3.66 -3.28 14.05
C TYR A 45 3.66 -3.53 12.53
N PRO A 46 4.41 -2.75 11.73
CA PRO A 46 4.41 -2.83 10.25
C PRO A 46 4.76 -4.22 9.72
N ASN A 47 5.76 -4.88 10.33
CA ASN A 47 6.17 -6.24 9.96
C ASN A 47 5.05 -7.27 10.17
N ALA A 48 4.35 -7.20 11.31
CA ALA A 48 3.23 -8.09 11.59
C ALA A 48 2.04 -7.78 10.66
N PHE A 49 1.74 -6.49 10.43
CA PHE A 49 0.68 -6.05 9.54
C PHE A 49 0.89 -6.56 8.11
N THR A 50 2.08 -6.36 7.52
CA THR A 50 2.40 -6.88 6.18
C THR A 50 2.42 -8.41 6.13
N SER A 51 2.82 -9.07 7.23
CA SER A 51 2.73 -10.52 7.36
C SER A 51 1.29 -11.02 7.31
N HIS A 52 0.34 -10.31 7.92
CA HIS A 52 -1.10 -10.60 7.80
C HIS A 52 -1.62 -10.34 6.39
N LEU A 53 -1.21 -9.24 5.76
CA LEU A 53 -1.58 -8.91 4.38
C LEU A 53 -1.15 -10.01 3.39
N ARG A 54 0.06 -10.57 3.55
CA ARG A 54 0.55 -11.69 2.72
C ARG A 54 -0.25 -12.99 2.89
N ARG A 55 -0.97 -13.14 4.00
CA ARG A 55 -1.85 -14.28 4.29
C ARG A 55 -3.33 -14.02 4.00
N ALA A 56 -3.67 -12.80 3.55
CA ALA A 56 -5.03 -12.49 3.14
C ALA A 56 -5.38 -13.22 1.84
N ASP A 57 -6.67 -13.26 1.53
CA ASP A 57 -7.20 -13.77 0.26
C ASP A 57 -8.06 -12.69 -0.41
N PRO A 58 -7.58 -12.05 -1.51
CA PRO A 58 -6.28 -12.26 -2.14
C PRO A 58 -5.10 -11.72 -1.31
N PRO A 59 -3.87 -12.25 -1.48
CA PRO A 59 -2.70 -11.77 -0.75
C PRO A 59 -2.28 -10.37 -1.21
N VAL A 60 -1.98 -9.50 -0.25
CA VAL A 60 -1.55 -8.13 -0.52
C VAL A 60 -0.07 -7.99 -0.20
N ILE A 61 0.72 -7.54 -1.18
CA ILE A 61 2.13 -7.22 -1.00
C ILE A 61 2.28 -5.71 -0.87
N ALA A 62 2.74 -5.27 0.30
CA ALA A 62 3.08 -3.88 0.58
C ALA A 62 4.55 -3.81 1.02
N ARG A 63 5.17 -2.65 0.82
CA ARG A 63 6.53 -2.40 1.31
C ARG A 63 6.49 -1.65 2.64
N ILE A 64 7.56 -1.79 3.42
CA ILE A 64 7.75 -0.99 4.64
C ILE A 64 8.86 0.01 4.35
N GLU A 65 8.59 1.27 4.63
CA GLU A 65 9.50 2.40 4.41
C GLU A 65 9.25 3.41 5.54
N ASP A 66 10.30 3.87 6.22
CA ASP A 66 10.21 4.76 7.40
C ASP A 66 9.18 4.30 8.45
N ASP A 67 9.23 3.01 8.83
CA ASP A 67 8.30 2.38 9.78
C ASP A 67 6.80 2.49 9.42
N ARG A 68 6.49 2.78 8.16
CA ARG A 68 5.12 2.87 7.63
C ARG A 68 4.92 1.85 6.52
N VAL A 69 3.68 1.37 6.38
CA VAL A 69 3.31 0.43 5.31
C VAL A 69 2.88 1.24 4.09
N MET A 70 3.59 1.07 2.99
CA MET A 70 3.36 1.80 1.74
C MET A 70 2.70 0.92 0.69
N LEU A 71 1.68 1.48 0.04
CA LEU A 71 1.06 0.92 -1.14
C LEU A 71 1.12 1.91 -2.28
N ASP A 72 1.51 1.43 -3.45
CA ASP A 72 1.57 2.22 -4.66
C ASP A 72 0.35 1.90 -5.55
N PRO A 73 -0.57 2.86 -5.76
CA PRO A 73 -1.73 2.63 -6.61
C PRO A 73 -1.38 2.32 -8.06
N ARG A 74 -0.14 2.51 -8.49
CA ARG A 74 0.32 2.11 -9.82
C ARG A 74 0.37 0.60 -10.00
N THR A 75 0.64 -0.16 -8.94
CA THR A 75 0.80 -1.62 -9.01
C THR A 75 -0.51 -2.37 -8.74
N VAL A 76 -1.62 -1.65 -8.63
CA VAL A 76 -2.94 -2.21 -8.31
C VAL A 76 -3.84 -1.97 -9.51
N LEU A 77 -4.41 -3.01 -10.10
CA LEU A 77 -5.36 -2.87 -11.20
C LEU A 77 -6.68 -2.27 -10.70
N MET A 78 -7.54 -1.77 -11.59
CA MET A 78 -8.81 -1.14 -11.17
C MET A 78 -9.74 -2.17 -10.53
N GLU A 79 -9.81 -3.36 -11.10
CA GLU A 79 -10.59 -4.50 -10.62
C GLU A 79 -10.10 -5.08 -9.29
N GLN A 80 -8.82 -4.87 -8.95
CA GLN A 80 -8.22 -5.33 -7.69
C GLN A 80 -8.45 -4.37 -6.52
N GLU A 81 -8.93 -3.15 -6.79
CA GLU A 81 -9.03 -2.09 -5.79
C GLU A 81 -9.97 -2.42 -4.64
N GLU A 82 -11.16 -2.94 -4.94
CA GLU A 82 -12.15 -3.24 -3.90
C GLU A 82 -11.68 -4.39 -2.99
N ASP A 83 -11.01 -5.40 -3.54
CA ASP A 83 -10.42 -6.49 -2.76
C ASP A 83 -9.27 -6.01 -1.89
N LEU A 84 -8.43 -5.12 -2.42
CA LEU A 84 -7.36 -4.47 -1.65
C LEU A 84 -7.93 -3.69 -0.46
N LEU A 85 -8.91 -2.81 -0.70
CA LEU A 85 -9.50 -1.98 0.35
C LEU A 85 -10.21 -2.82 1.42
N ARG A 86 -10.87 -3.91 1.01
CA ARG A 86 -11.48 -4.88 1.93
C ARG A 86 -10.44 -5.57 2.81
N ALA A 87 -9.34 -6.05 2.22
CA ALA A 87 -8.26 -6.70 2.95
C ALA A 87 -7.60 -5.74 3.96
N LEU A 88 -7.27 -4.52 3.52
CA LEU A 88 -6.71 -3.48 4.37
C LEU A 88 -7.65 -3.14 5.53
N GLY A 89 -8.92 -2.85 5.25
CA GLY A 89 -9.91 -2.51 6.28
C GLY A 89 -10.09 -3.63 7.31
N THR A 90 -10.12 -4.90 6.87
CA THR A 90 -10.26 -6.07 7.74
C THR A 90 -9.07 -6.25 8.69
N ILE A 91 -7.85 -6.00 8.22
CA ILE A 91 -6.64 -6.18 9.04
C ILE A 91 -6.43 -4.96 9.96
N LEU A 92 -6.75 -3.76 9.46
CA LEU A 92 -6.68 -2.52 10.24
C LEU A 92 -7.63 -2.56 11.44
N SER A 93 -8.83 -3.12 11.30
CA SER A 93 -9.78 -3.24 12.43
C SER A 93 -9.33 -4.25 13.49
N LYS A 94 -8.55 -5.28 13.10
CA LYS A 94 -8.01 -6.31 14.02
C LYS A 94 -6.75 -5.86 14.77
N THR A 95 -6.08 -4.82 14.29
CA THR A 95 -4.77 -4.36 14.80
C THR A 95 -4.87 -3.02 15.53
N ARG A 96 -6.08 -2.48 15.74
CA ARG A 96 -6.34 -1.33 16.61
C ARG A 96 -6.13 -1.66 18.08
#